data_AF-L9WKC5-F1
#
_entry.id   AF-L9WKC5-F1
#
_cell.length_a   1.000
_cell.length_b   1.000
_cell.length_c   1.000
_cell.angle_alpha   90.00
_cell.angle_beta   90.00
_cell.angle_gamma   90.00
#
_symmetry.space_group_name_H-M   'P 1'
#
loop_
_entity.id
_entity.type
_entity.pdbx_description
1 polymer ?
#
loop_
_entity_poly.entity_id
_entity_poly.type
_entity_poly.pdbx_seq_one_letter_code
_entity_poly.pdbx_strand_id
1 'polypeptide(L)'
;MTTLGRITSVTIEEESKDIYVNVAVTPRSEGRRMRFLTPASGMWIVPREGDIVEVTETDREFVARFPHSPPSFSIPTDLGQGDFCFKFDDETEIRVQRSSGSYDVHITASGNVTVDGDSISLGNGGVPLITDIVVSKDGDGKVTNVTPEFTQKTNAE
;
A
#
# COMPACT_ATOMS: atom_id res chain seq x y z
N MET A 1 -16.45 -11.19 -24.59
CA MET A 1 -15.13 -11.17 -25.28
C MET A 1 -14.16 -10.38 -24.41
N THR A 2 -12.88 -10.77 -24.35
CA THR A 2 -11.84 -10.05 -23.58
C THR A 2 -10.80 -9.48 -24.54
N THR A 3 -10.43 -8.22 -24.33
CA THR A 3 -9.42 -7.51 -25.13
C THR A 3 -8.55 -6.67 -24.21
N LEU A 4 -7.36 -6.31 -24.66
CA LEU A 4 -6.54 -5.33 -23.96
C LEU A 4 -6.90 -3.92 -24.41
N GLY A 5 -6.81 -2.97 -23.49
CA GLY A 5 -6.95 -1.56 -23.77
C GLY A 5 -5.99 -0.73 -22.93
N ARG A 6 -5.76 0.51 -23.34
CA ARG A 6 -4.93 1.48 -22.62
C ARG A 6 -5.80 2.51 -21.93
N ILE A 7 -5.57 2.75 -20.65
CA ILE A 7 -6.23 3.83 -19.91
C ILE A 7 -5.74 5.18 -20.43
N THR A 8 -6.69 6.04 -20.81
CA THR A 8 -6.41 7.41 -21.26
C THR A 8 -6.75 8.45 -20.20
N SER A 9 -7.62 8.13 -19.25
CA SER A 9 -7.90 8.96 -18.08
C SER A 9 -8.54 8.14 -16.96
N VAL A 10 -8.38 8.61 -15.73
CA VAL A 10 -8.93 7.99 -14.51
C VAL A 10 -9.80 9.01 -13.78
N THR A 11 -10.94 8.57 -13.25
CA THR A 11 -11.86 9.41 -12.48
C THR A 11 -12.40 8.63 -11.30
N ILE A 12 -12.35 9.20 -10.11
CA ILE A 12 -13.00 8.65 -8.92
C ILE A 12 -14.25 9.48 -8.68
N GLU A 13 -15.43 8.87 -8.78
CA GLU A 13 -16.68 9.58 -8.52
C GLU A 13 -16.86 9.88 -7.03
N GLU A 14 -17.17 11.13 -6.69
CA GLU A 14 -17.19 11.55 -5.28
C GLU A 14 -18.33 10.95 -4.46
N GLU A 15 -19.50 10.75 -5.06
CA GLU A 15 -20.69 10.23 -4.36
C GLU A 15 -20.64 8.71 -4.19
N SER A 16 -20.36 7.99 -5.29
CA SER A 16 -20.32 6.51 -5.31
C SER A 16 -19.00 5.95 -4.80
N LYS A 17 -17.92 6.73 -4.81
CA LYS A 17 -16.53 6.29 -4.60
C LYS A 17 -16.09 5.20 -5.59
N ASP A 18 -16.79 5.07 -6.70
CA ASP A 18 -16.44 4.14 -7.77
C ASP A 18 -15.33 4.71 -8.66
N ILE A 19 -14.45 3.84 -9.12
CA ILE A 19 -13.38 4.17 -10.06
C ILE A 19 -13.90 3.95 -11.48
N TYR A 20 -13.82 4.99 -12.30
CA TYR A 20 -14.09 4.96 -13.73
C TYR A 20 -12.82 5.25 -14.51
N VAL A 21 -12.68 4.57 -15.64
CA VAL A 21 -11.56 4.75 -16.57
C VAL A 21 -12.08 4.96 -17.98
N ASN A 22 -11.40 5.83 -18.74
CA ASN A 22 -11.56 5.86 -20.18
C ASN A 22 -10.52 4.94 -20.79
N VAL A 23 -10.94 3.98 -21.61
CA VAL A 23 -10.06 2.98 -22.20
C VAL A 23 -10.14 3.01 -23.72
N ALA A 24 -8.98 3.13 -24.37
CA ALA A 24 -8.82 2.96 -25.80
C ALA A 24 -8.40 1.52 -26.13
N VAL A 25 -9.20 0.81 -26.92
CA VAL A 25 -9.01 -0.63 -27.22
C VAL A 25 -8.22 -0.86 -28.51
N THR A 26 -7.99 0.19 -29.31
CA THR A 26 -7.21 0.15 -30.56
C THR A 26 -6.46 1.48 -30.74
N PRO A 27 -5.40 1.54 -31.58
CA PRO A 27 -4.54 2.73 -31.67
C PRO A 27 -5.22 4.03 -32.15
N ARG A 28 -6.52 4.00 -32.50
CA ARG A 28 -7.28 5.18 -32.98
C ARG A 28 -8.72 5.27 -32.47
N SER A 29 -9.13 4.45 -31.49
CA SER A 29 -10.49 4.53 -30.93
C SER A 29 -10.59 5.65 -29.89
N GLU A 30 -11.67 6.42 -29.94
CA GLU A 30 -12.07 7.29 -28.82
C GLU A 30 -12.21 6.43 -27.54
N GLY A 31 -11.67 6.92 -26.43
CA GLY A 31 -11.71 6.21 -25.17
C GLY A 31 -13.15 6.03 -24.70
N ARG A 32 -13.51 4.81 -24.30
CA ARG A 32 -14.82 4.53 -23.72
C ARG A 32 -14.74 4.57 -22.20
N ARG A 33 -15.65 5.32 -21.58
CA ARG A 33 -15.81 5.31 -20.12
C ARG A 33 -16.37 3.96 -19.67
N MET A 34 -15.73 3.36 -18.69
CA MET A 34 -16.15 2.11 -18.08
C MET A 34 -15.79 2.07 -16.61
N ARG A 35 -16.54 1.27 -15.84
CA ARG A 35 -16.22 1.00 -14.44
C ARG A 35 -14.93 0.17 -14.36
N PHE A 36 -14.07 0.52 -13.42
CA PHE A 36 -12.87 -0.25 -13.11
C PHE A 36 -13.13 -1.18 -11.93
N LEU A 37 -12.84 -2.46 -12.12
CA LEU A 37 -13.02 -3.48 -11.09
C LEU A 37 -11.67 -3.83 -10.45
N THR A 38 -11.66 -3.88 -9.13
CA THR A 38 -10.49 -4.29 -8.36
C THR A 38 -10.35 -5.83 -8.36
N PRO A 39 -9.15 -6.37 -8.13
CA PRO A 39 -8.92 -7.82 -8.32
C PRO A 39 -9.58 -8.71 -7.27
N ALA A 40 -9.89 -8.18 -6.08
CA ALA A 40 -10.53 -8.92 -5.00
C ALA A 40 -11.31 -7.98 -4.07
N SER A 41 -12.32 -8.53 -3.39
CA SER A 41 -13.05 -7.82 -2.33
C SER A 41 -12.10 -7.35 -1.23
N GLY A 42 -12.24 -6.08 -0.83
CA GLY A 42 -11.39 -5.45 0.19
C GLY A 42 -10.05 -4.92 -0.34
N MET A 43 -9.71 -5.17 -1.61
CA MET A 43 -8.54 -4.60 -2.26
C MET A 43 -8.96 -3.47 -3.19
N TRP A 44 -8.30 -2.31 -3.05
CA TRP A 44 -8.50 -1.16 -3.93
C TRP A 44 -7.18 -0.80 -4.59
N ILE A 45 -7.22 -0.70 -5.92
CA ILE A 45 -6.08 -0.26 -6.73
C ILE A 45 -6.63 0.80 -7.68
N VAL A 46 -6.11 2.01 -7.56
CA VAL A 46 -6.41 3.08 -8.52
C VAL A 46 -5.38 2.96 -9.64
N PRO A 47 -5.81 2.65 -10.88
CA PRO A 47 -4.88 2.54 -11.99
C PRO A 47 -4.33 3.91 -12.38
N ARG A 48 -3.30 3.92 -13.22
CA ARG A 48 -2.68 5.13 -13.76
C ARG A 48 -3.04 5.31 -15.24
N GLU A 49 -2.96 6.54 -15.72
CA GLU A 49 -3.00 6.79 -17.16
C GLU A 49 -1.83 6.07 -17.85
N GLY A 50 -2.11 5.50 -19.02
CA GLY A 50 -1.16 4.70 -19.77
C GLY A 50 -1.13 3.22 -19.38
N ASP A 51 -1.77 2.81 -18.27
CA ASP A 51 -1.85 1.41 -17.90
C ASP A 51 -2.59 0.57 -18.93
N ILE A 52 -2.07 -0.65 -19.17
CA ILE A 52 -2.75 -1.65 -19.99
C ILE A 52 -3.70 -2.44 -19.10
N VAL A 53 -4.96 -2.53 -19.47
CA VAL A 53 -6.01 -3.23 -18.72
C VAL A 53 -6.72 -4.27 -19.57
N GLU A 54 -7.23 -5.31 -18.93
CA GLU A 54 -8.20 -6.20 -19.54
C GLU A 54 -9.57 -5.52 -19.59
N VAL A 55 -10.13 -5.42 -20.78
CA VAL A 55 -11.51 -4.98 -21.01
C VAL A 55 -12.34 -6.20 -21.32
N THR A 56 -13.36 -6.44 -20.50
CA THR A 56 -14.32 -7.52 -20.71
C THR A 56 -15.68 -6.92 -21.02
N GLU A 57 -16.28 -7.40 -22.11
CA GLU A 57 -17.68 -7.16 -22.39
C GLU A 57 -18.54 -8.18 -21.63
N THR A 58 -19.44 -7.66 -20.80
CA THR A 58 -20.50 -8.43 -20.12
C THR A 58 -21.82 -8.22 -20.87
N ASP A 59 -22.86 -8.97 -20.50
CA ASP A 59 -24.19 -8.86 -21.12
C ASP A 59 -24.85 -7.48 -20.97
N ARG A 60 -24.29 -6.59 -20.13
CA ARG A 60 -24.87 -5.27 -19.80
C ARG A 60 -23.92 -4.10 -20.00
N GLU A 61 -22.61 -4.32 -19.83
CA GLU A 61 -21.61 -3.24 -19.85
C GLU A 61 -20.19 -3.73 -20.17
N PHE A 62 -19.32 -2.79 -20.48
CA PHE A 62 -17.88 -3.01 -20.57
C PHE A 62 -17.26 -2.68 -19.23
N VAL A 63 -16.38 -3.55 -18.75
CA VAL A 63 -15.63 -3.36 -17.51
C VAL A 63 -14.15 -3.46 -17.77
N ALA A 64 -13.37 -2.57 -17.16
CA ALA A 64 -11.92 -2.67 -17.12
C ALA A 64 -11.49 -3.39 -15.84
N ARG A 65 -10.45 -4.21 -15.93
CA ARG A 65 -9.86 -4.96 -14.82
C ARG A 65 -8.36 -4.75 -14.79
N PHE A 66 -7.84 -4.70 -13.57
CA PHE A 66 -6.43 -4.70 -13.13
C PHE A 66 -5.35 -4.30 -14.16
N PRO A 67 -4.48 -3.32 -13.87
CA PRO A 67 -3.38 -2.98 -14.77
C PRO A 67 -2.39 -4.15 -14.93
N HIS A 68 -2.11 -4.53 -16.17
CA HIS A 68 -1.11 -5.53 -16.57
C HIS A 68 0.24 -4.91 -16.94
N SER A 69 0.42 -3.61 -16.70
CA SER A 69 1.70 -2.94 -16.91
C SER A 69 2.73 -3.54 -15.95
N PRO A 70 3.77 -4.26 -16.43
CA PRO A 70 4.85 -4.63 -15.54
C PRO A 70 5.51 -3.34 -15.04
N PRO A 71 5.82 -3.24 -13.73
CA PRO A 71 6.55 -2.09 -13.22
C PRO A 71 7.95 -2.01 -13.86
N SER A 72 8.53 -0.82 -13.90
CA SER A 72 9.89 -0.60 -14.42
C SER A 72 10.99 -1.07 -13.47
N PHE A 73 10.62 -1.45 -12.25
CA PHE A 73 11.52 -1.88 -11.19
C PHE A 73 11.43 -3.38 -10.96
N SER A 74 12.48 -3.93 -10.34
CA SER A 74 12.57 -5.37 -10.07
C SER A 74 11.73 -5.78 -8.86
N ILE A 75 11.28 -7.02 -8.86
CA ILE A 75 10.70 -7.66 -7.68
C ILE A 75 11.76 -7.76 -6.56
N PRO A 76 11.39 -7.59 -5.27
CA PRO A 76 12.33 -7.84 -4.17
C PRO A 76 12.87 -9.27 -4.21
N THR A 77 14.18 -9.42 -4.01
CA THR A 77 14.90 -10.70 -4.21
C THR A 77 14.61 -11.75 -3.14
N ASP A 78 13.99 -11.34 -2.04
CA ASP A 78 13.71 -12.13 -0.85
C ASP A 78 12.24 -12.57 -0.74
N LEU A 79 11.41 -12.35 -1.77
CA LEU A 79 10.04 -12.87 -1.80
C LEU A 79 10.03 -14.38 -2.12
N GLY A 80 9.36 -15.14 -1.25
CA GLY A 80 9.09 -16.56 -1.40
C GLY A 80 7.66 -16.87 -1.84
N GLN A 81 7.37 -18.16 -2.01
CA GLN A 81 6.02 -18.62 -2.33
C GLN A 81 5.03 -18.27 -1.22
N GLY A 82 3.96 -17.57 -1.58
CA GLY A 82 2.90 -17.17 -0.65
C GLY A 82 3.14 -15.83 0.03
N ASP A 83 4.29 -15.19 -0.22
CA ASP A 83 4.54 -13.83 0.21
C ASP A 83 3.73 -12.83 -0.63
N PHE A 84 3.52 -11.66 -0.05
CA PHE A 84 2.72 -10.60 -0.64
C PHE A 84 3.51 -9.31 -0.66
N CYS A 85 3.48 -8.58 -1.78
CA CYS A 85 4.19 -7.31 -1.91
C CYS A 85 3.43 -6.34 -2.82
N PHE A 86 3.25 -5.11 -2.36
CA PHE A 86 2.95 -3.94 -3.17
C PHE A 86 4.19 -3.07 -3.24
N LYS A 87 4.75 -2.93 -4.44
CA LYS A 87 5.87 -2.03 -4.71
C LYS A 87 5.40 -0.90 -5.62
N PHE A 88 5.71 0.33 -5.24
CA PHE A 88 5.23 1.54 -5.92
C PHE A 88 6.35 2.24 -6.70
N ASP A 89 7.58 2.14 -6.21
CA ASP A 89 8.84 2.55 -6.83
C ASP A 89 10.02 1.78 -6.18
N ASP A 90 11.26 2.16 -6.49
CA ASP A 90 12.46 1.49 -5.98
C ASP A 90 12.59 1.58 -4.45
N GLU A 91 12.06 2.63 -3.82
CA GLU A 91 12.22 2.96 -2.39
C GLU A 91 10.92 2.80 -1.58
N THR A 92 9.78 2.56 -2.24
CA THR A 92 8.45 2.53 -1.60
C THR A 92 7.77 1.19 -1.82
N GLU A 93 7.59 0.44 -0.74
CA GLU A 93 6.92 -0.86 -0.74
C GLU A 93 6.25 -1.22 0.59
N ILE A 94 5.24 -2.08 0.49
CA ILE A 94 4.64 -2.80 1.61
C ILE A 94 4.75 -4.29 1.28
N ARG A 95 5.30 -5.09 2.18
CA ARG A 95 5.37 -6.55 1.99
C ARG A 95 5.03 -7.29 3.27
N VAL A 96 4.40 -8.45 3.08
CA VAL A 96 4.08 -9.42 4.12
C VAL A 96 4.77 -10.72 3.74
N GLN A 97 5.75 -11.12 4.54
CA GLN A 97 6.57 -12.30 4.30
C GLN A 97 6.32 -13.33 5.39
N ARG A 98 6.25 -14.59 5.02
CA ARG A 98 6.08 -15.66 6.00
C ARG A 98 7.41 -15.96 6.70
N SER A 99 7.39 -16.01 8.04
CA SER A 99 8.58 -16.25 8.85
C SER A 99 8.27 -17.26 9.96
N SER A 100 8.71 -18.51 9.79
CA SER A 100 8.68 -19.57 10.83
C SER A 100 7.43 -19.63 11.74
N GLY A 101 6.23 -19.54 11.17
CA GLY A 101 4.97 -19.63 11.93
C GLY A 101 4.32 -18.27 12.26
N SER A 102 4.98 -17.16 11.93
CA SER A 102 4.45 -15.80 11.93
C SER A 102 4.55 -15.16 10.53
N TYR A 103 4.17 -13.89 10.46
CA TYR A 103 4.30 -13.04 9.29
C TYR A 103 5.04 -11.76 9.68
N ASP A 104 6.02 -11.39 8.87
CA ASP A 104 6.74 -10.13 8.99
C ASP A 104 6.13 -9.13 8.02
N VAL A 105 5.77 -7.95 8.54
CA VAL A 105 5.23 -6.84 7.74
C VAL A 105 6.32 -5.79 7.64
N HIS A 106 6.81 -5.54 6.43
CA HIS A 106 7.79 -4.48 6.17
C HIS A 106 7.13 -3.35 5.37
N ILE A 107 7.39 -2.12 5.80
CA ILE A 107 6.93 -0.90 5.14
C ILE A 107 8.17 -0.03 4.92
N THR A 108 8.44 0.28 3.65
CA THR A 108 9.48 1.25 3.26
C THR A 108 8.80 2.34 2.44
N ALA A 109 9.17 3.60 2.67
CA ALA A 109 8.65 4.71 1.90
C ALA A 109 9.77 5.72 1.63
N SER A 110 9.79 6.26 0.41
CA SER A 110 10.62 7.41 0.04
C SER A 110 10.21 8.69 0.80
N GLY A 111 8.99 8.72 1.33
CA GLY A 111 8.45 9.80 2.17
C GLY A 111 8.18 9.37 3.61
N ASN A 112 7.20 10.02 4.24
CA ASN A 112 6.79 9.69 5.61
C ASN A 112 5.89 8.44 5.64
N VAL A 113 6.05 7.62 6.68
CA VAL A 113 5.07 6.60 7.07
C VAL A 113 4.21 7.18 8.20
N THR A 114 2.92 7.38 7.93
CA THR A 114 1.94 7.80 8.94
C THR A 114 1.10 6.60 9.33
N VAL A 115 0.95 6.36 10.64
CA VAL A 115 0.09 5.30 11.19
C VAL A 115 -0.90 5.96 12.15
N ASP A 116 -2.19 5.85 11.83
CA ASP A 116 -3.29 6.41 12.61
C ASP A 116 -4.20 5.29 13.12
N GLY A 117 -4.70 5.44 14.34
CA GLY A 117 -5.66 4.51 14.94
C GLY A 117 -6.09 4.98 16.32
N ASP A 118 -7.21 4.44 16.83
CA ASP A 118 -7.71 4.76 18.18
C ASP A 118 -6.68 4.44 19.28
N SER A 119 -5.85 3.41 19.05
CA SER A 119 -4.69 3.09 19.87
C SER A 119 -3.63 2.36 19.03
N ILE A 120 -2.34 2.69 19.26
CA ILE A 120 -1.20 2.03 18.62
C ILE A 120 -0.30 1.48 19.72
N SER A 121 -0.16 0.15 19.77
CA SER A 121 0.71 -0.54 20.72
C SER A 121 1.97 -0.99 20.01
N LEU A 122 3.11 -0.41 20.39
CA LEU A 122 4.43 -0.77 19.88
C LEU A 122 5.12 -1.70 20.86
N GLY A 123 5.50 -2.89 20.40
CA GLY A 123 6.27 -3.86 21.17
C GLY A 123 5.95 -5.31 20.81
N ASN A 124 6.46 -6.26 21.60
CA ASN A 124 6.36 -7.68 21.28
C ASN A 124 5.29 -8.36 22.14
N GLY A 125 4.27 -8.95 21.53
CA GLY A 125 3.23 -9.73 22.24
C GLY A 125 2.44 -8.92 23.27
N GLY A 126 2.24 -7.62 23.03
CA GLY A 126 1.55 -6.71 23.95
C GLY A 126 2.43 -6.10 25.05
N VAL A 127 3.73 -6.42 25.08
CA VAL A 127 4.70 -5.77 25.98
C VAL A 127 5.19 -4.47 25.33
N PRO A 128 4.98 -3.29 25.95
CA PRO A 128 5.40 -2.00 25.38
C PRO A 128 6.92 -1.90 25.14
N LEU A 129 7.30 -1.17 24.09
CA LEU A 129 8.68 -0.83 23.78
C LEU A 129 9.32 0.06 24.87
N ILE A 130 8.58 1.08 25.29
CA ILE A 130 8.97 2.03 26.36
C ILE A 130 8.07 1.74 27.57
N THR A 131 8.69 1.50 28.71
CA THR A 131 7.99 1.20 29.97
C THR A 131 7.90 2.39 30.90
N ASP A 132 8.84 3.32 30.81
CA ASP A 132 8.86 4.54 31.62
C ASP A 132 9.60 5.68 30.91
N ILE A 133 9.43 6.91 31.40
CA ILE A 133 10.20 8.09 31.00
C ILE A 133 10.76 8.74 32.26
N VAL A 134 12.07 8.63 32.46
CA VAL A 134 12.77 9.27 33.57
C VAL A 134 13.13 10.69 33.18
N VAL A 135 12.62 11.65 33.95
CA VAL A 135 12.94 13.07 33.78
C VAL A 135 13.86 13.56 34.89
N SER A 136 14.94 14.24 34.51
CA SER A 136 15.82 14.94 35.46
C SER A 136 15.49 16.43 35.46
N LYS A 137 15.50 17.05 36.65
CA LYS A 137 15.31 18.49 36.81
C LYS A 137 16.53 19.12 37.49
N ASP A 138 16.85 20.36 37.14
CA ASP A 138 17.85 21.14 37.89
C ASP A 138 17.25 21.71 39.18
N GLY A 139 18.08 22.48 39.91
CA GLY A 139 17.68 23.13 41.16
C GLY A 139 16.60 24.23 41.00
N ASP A 140 16.29 24.66 39.77
CA ASP A 140 15.21 25.62 39.48
C ASP A 140 13.91 24.95 38.98
N GLY A 141 13.94 23.62 38.82
CA GLY A 141 12.80 22.80 38.45
C GLY A 141 12.62 22.61 36.94
N LYS A 142 13.52 23.14 36.10
CA LYS A 142 13.52 22.89 34.66
C LYS A 142 13.97 21.48 34.35
N VAL A 143 13.30 20.85 33.39
CA VAL A 143 13.69 19.54 32.86
C VAL A 143 15.00 19.70 32.09
N THR A 144 16.04 18.99 32.52
CA THR A 144 17.37 19.00 31.91
C THR A 144 17.66 17.74 31.11
N ASN A 145 16.93 16.65 31.39
CA ASN A 145 17.07 15.41 30.65
C ASN A 145 15.76 14.63 30.61
N VAL A 146 15.53 13.92 29.50
CA VAL A 146 14.39 13.02 29.29
C VAL A 146 14.96 11.72 28.75
N THR A 147 14.95 10.67 29.57
CA THR A 147 15.50 9.35 29.24
C THR A 147 14.37 8.32 29.24
N PRO A 148 14.01 7.73 28.10
CA PRO A 148 13.08 6.61 28.07
C PRO A 148 13.72 5.35 28.67
N GLU A 149 12.95 4.59 29.45
CA GLU A 149 13.28 3.24 29.85
C GLU A 149 12.69 2.25 28.86
N PHE A 150 13.54 1.44 28.25
CA PHE A 150 13.15 0.45 27.25
C PHE A 150 13.00 -0.94 27.88
N THR A 151 12.09 -1.74 27.35
CA THR A 151 12.05 -3.17 27.65
C THR A 151 13.37 -3.82 27.16
N GLN A 152 14.01 -4.65 28.00
CA GLN A 152 15.32 -5.29 27.74
C GLN A 152 15.42 -6.13 26.44
N LYS A 153 14.30 -6.40 25.75
CA LYS A 153 14.27 -7.20 24.52
C LYS A 153 14.31 -6.38 23.23
N THR A 154 14.42 -5.06 23.34
CA THR A 154 14.30 -4.15 22.20
C THR A 154 15.54 -3.28 22.11
N ASN A 155 16.69 -3.93 21.86
CA ASN A 155 17.72 -3.27 21.09
C ASN A 155 17.24 -3.36 19.64
N ALA A 156 16.69 -2.26 19.12
CA ALA A 156 16.64 -2.07 17.68
C ALA A 156 18.09 -1.89 17.22
N GLU A 157 18.61 -2.83 16.44
CA GLU A 157 19.80 -2.59 15.60
C GLU A 157 19.38 -1.81 14.36
#